data_AF-A0A836WJ86-F1
#
_entry.id   AF-A0A836WJ86-F1
#
_cell.length_a   1.000
_cell.length_b   1.000
_cell.length_c   1.000
_cell.angle_alpha   90.00
_cell.angle_beta   90.00
_cell.angle_gamma   90.00
#
_symmetry.space_group_name_H-M   'P 1'
#
loop_
_entity.id
_entity.type
_entity.pdbx_description
1 polymer ?
#
loop_
_entity_poly.entity_id
_entity_poly.type
_entity_poly.pdbx_seq_one_letter_code
_entity_poly.pdbx_strand_id
1 'polypeptide(L)' 'MIDAHALIDPTADIDSDVEVGPYSIIGAKVQIASGSWIGPHVVIKGPTQIGHDNKIYQFASIGEVP' A
#
# COMPACT_ATOMS: atom_id res chain seq x y z
N MET A 1 -9.20 2.88 5.74
CA MET A 1 -9.05 2.12 7.01
C MET A 1 -7.86 1.17 6.90
N ILE A 2 -6.91 1.25 7.83
CA ILE A 2 -5.71 0.41 7.83
C ILE A 2 -5.89 -0.69 8.86
N ASP A 3 -5.77 -1.95 8.45
CA ASP A 3 -5.83 -3.09 9.37
C ASP A 3 -4.65 -3.07 10.35
N ALA A 4 -4.87 -3.48 11.60
CA ALA A 4 -3.86 -3.46 12.65
C ALA A 4 -2.63 -4.36 12.36
N HIS A 5 -2.77 -5.34 11.47
CA HIS A 5 -1.69 -6.25 11.07
C HIS A 5 -1.00 -5.81 9.77
N ALA A 6 -1.40 -4.68 9.16
CA ALA A 6 -0.64 -4.09 8.07
C ALA A 6 0.62 -3.43 8.62
N LEU A 7 1.75 -3.65 7.95
CA LEU A 7 3.03 -3.01 8.28
C LEU A 7 3.24 -1.84 7.35
N ILE A 8 3.25 -0.63 7.90
CA ILE A 8 3.42 0.60 7.13
C ILE A 8 4.65 1.32 7.64
N ASP A 9 5.58 1.59 6.73
CA ASP A 9 6.73 2.43 7.03
C ASP A 9 6.24 3.85 7.37
N PRO A 10 6.75 4.48 8.46
CA PRO A 10 6.28 5.79 8.90
C PRO A 10 6.59 6.93 7.91
N THR A 11 7.39 6.69 6.87
CA THR A 11 7.67 7.64 5.79
C THR A 11 6.78 7.45 4.56
N ALA A 12 5.89 6.45 4.57
CA ALA A 12 4.86 6.29 3.53
C ALA A 12 3.84 7.43 3.61
N ASP A 13 3.42 7.92 2.46
CA ASP A 13 2.41 8.97 2.32
C ASP A 13 1.12 8.33 1.80
N ILE A 14 0.08 8.29 2.63
CA ILE A 14 -1.15 7.55 2.37
C ILE A 14 -2.32 8.45 2.70
N ASP A 15 -3.17 8.71 1.71
CA ASP A 15 -4.38 9.51 1.91
C ASP A 15 -5.33 8.86 2.94
N SER A 16 -6.05 9.69 3.69
CA SER A 16 -6.79 9.28 4.90
C SER A 16 -7.91 8.24 4.66
N ASP A 17 -8.41 8.14 3.43
CA ASP A 17 -9.49 7.25 3.01
C ASP A 17 -8.99 5.94 2.39
N VAL A 18 -7.69 5.79 2.17
CA VAL A 18 -7.10 4.54 1.64
C VAL A 18 -7.37 3.37 2.58
N GLU A 19 -7.72 2.23 1.99
CA GLU A 19 -7.90 0.96 2.70
C GLU A 19 -6.69 0.06 2.51
N VAL A 20 -6.18 -0.50 3.62
CA VAL A 20 -5.07 -1.45 3.59
C VAL A 20 -5.44 -2.70 4.38
N GLY A 21 -5.49 -3.82 3.68
CA GLY A 21 -5.82 -5.14 4.24
C GLY A 21 -4.73 -5.71 5.14
N PRO A 22 -5.08 -6.73 5.95
CA PRO A 22 -4.17 -7.35 6.91
C PRO A 22 -2.93 -7.94 6.23
N TYR A 23 -1.80 -7.89 6.92
CA TYR A 23 -0.51 -8.46 6.51
C TYR A 23 0.07 -7.87 5.21
N SER A 24 -0.46 -6.75 4.72
CA SER A 24 0.18 -5.98 3.66
C SER A 24 1.35 -5.17 4.19
N ILE A 25 2.36 -4.98 3.35
CA ILE A 25 3.60 -4.27 3.67
C ILE A 25 3.69 -3.07 2.74
N ILE A 26 3.65 -1.86 3.30
CA ILE A 26 3.86 -0.60 2.59
C ILE A 26 5.22 -0.04 3.02
N GLY A 27 6.19 -0.07 2.10
CA GLY A 27 7.57 0.34 2.35
C GLY A 27 7.79 1.86 2.37
N ALA A 28 9.01 2.26 2.75
CA ALA A 28 9.43 3.65 2.78
C ALA A 28 9.26 4.34 1.42
N LYS A 29 8.86 5.62 1.42
CA LYS A 29 8.67 6.45 0.21
C LYS A 29 7.63 5.90 -0.78
N VAL A 30 6.68 5.10 -0.31
CA VAL A 30 5.48 4.76 -1.07
C VAL A 30 4.47 5.89 -0.91
N GLN A 31 3.78 6.22 -2.00
CA GLN A 31 2.68 7.19 -2.05
C GLN A 31 1.42 6.48 -2.56
N ILE A 32 0.30 6.60 -1.84
CA ILE A 32 -0.98 6.00 -2.22
C ILE A 32 -2.08 7.05 -2.12
N ALA A 33 -2.67 7.37 -3.28
CA ALA A 33 -3.70 8.39 -3.37
C ALA A 33 -5.11 7.87 -3.03
N SER A 34 -5.99 8.81 -2.68
CA SER A 34 -7.37 8.63 -2.23
C SER A 34 -8.21 7.72 -3.13
N GLY A 35 -9.17 7.03 -2.51
CA GLY A 35 -10.05 6.05 -3.15
C GLY A 35 -9.41 4.68 -3.40
N SER A 36 -8.12 4.52 -3.13
CA SER A 36 -7.41 3.25 -3.36
C SER A 36 -7.66 2.21 -2.27
N TRP A 37 -7.73 0.96 -2.70
CA TRP A 37 -7.84 -0.22 -1.86
C TRP A 37 -6.68 -1.19 -2.11
N ILE A 38 -5.95 -1.50 -1.04
CA ILE A 38 -4.88 -2.48 -1.01
C ILE A 38 -5.38 -3.72 -0.30
N GLY A 39 -5.48 -4.83 -1.01
CA GLY A 39 -5.90 -6.12 -0.48
C GLY A 39 -4.91 -6.69 0.56
N PRO A 40 -5.24 -7.83 1.19
CA PRO A 40 -4.37 -8.46 2.16
C PRO A 40 -3.11 -9.05 1.49
N HIS A 41 -2.00 -9.16 2.22
CA HIS A 41 -0.75 -9.74 1.72
C HIS A 41 -0.17 -9.08 0.45
N VAL A 42 -0.42 -7.79 0.24
CA VAL A 42 0.23 -7.01 -0.83
C VAL A 42 1.57 -6.47 -0.32
N VAL A 43 2.61 -6.51 -1.14
CA VAL A 43 3.89 -5.87 -0.84
C VAL A 43 4.13 -4.74 -1.84
N ILE A 44 4.24 -3.52 -1.32
CA ILE A 44 4.59 -2.33 -2.10
C ILE A 44 5.89 -1.76 -1.57
N LYS A 45 6.94 -1.79 -2.38
CA LYS A 45 8.26 -1.26 -2.04
C LYS A 45 8.48 0.08 -2.74
N GLY A 46 9.07 1.03 -2.04
CA GLY A 46 9.36 2.34 -2.61
C GLY A 46 10.70 2.42 -3.36
N PRO A 47 10.88 3.47 -4.18
CA PRO A 47 9.92 4.55 -4.44
C PRO A 47 8.81 4.10 -5.42
N THR A 48 7.55 4.18 -5.00
CA THR A 48 6.37 3.77 -5.79
C THR A 48 5.22 4.75 -5.56
N GLN A 49 4.55 5.15 -6.65
CA GLN A 49 3.33 5.96 -6.63
C GLN A 49 2.14 5.15 -7.13
N ILE A 50 1.12 5.03 -6.29
CA ILE A 50 -0.20 4.51 -6.64
C ILE A 50 -1.17 5.69 -6.73
N GLY A 51 -1.79 5.88 -7.89
CA GLY A 51 -2.75 6.95 -8.13
C GLY A 51 -4.12 6.69 -7.48
N HIS A 52 -5.13 7.46 -7.87
CA HIS A 52 -6.47 7.38 -7.29
C HIS A 52 -7.24 6.13 -7.72
N ASP A 53 -8.20 5.71 -6.88
CA ASP A 53 -9.23 4.70 -7.20
C ASP A 53 -8.68 3.33 -7.67
N ASN A 54 -7.48 2.96 -7.23
CA ASN A 54 -6.88 1.68 -7.59
C ASN A 54 -7.38 0.54 -6.70
N LYS A 55 -7.45 -0.68 -7.26
CA LYS A 55 -7.65 -1.92 -6.49
C LYS A 55 -6.50 -2.87 -6.73
N ILE A 56 -5.69 -3.09 -5.70
CA ILE A 56 -4.56 -4.02 -5.75
C ILE A 56 -4.92 -5.26 -4.96
N TYR A 57 -5.02 -6.40 -5.64
CA TYR A 57 -5.44 -7.67 -5.03
C TYR A 57 -4.28 -8.41 -4.36
N GLN A 58 -4.64 -9.37 -3.53
CA GLN A 58 -3.73 -10.12 -2.68
C GLN A 58 -2.55 -10.75 -3.42
N PHE A 59 -1.41 -10.81 -2.75
CA PHE A 59 -0.14 -11.37 -3.25
C PHE A 59 0.50 -10.61 -4.41
N ALA A 60 0.03 -9.39 -4.71
CA ALA A 60 0.74 -8.49 -5.62
C ALA A 60 2.07 -8.03 -4.99
N SER A 61 3.12 -8.00 -5.82
CA SER A 61 4.42 -7.42 -5.49
C SER A 61 4.69 -6.26 -6.45
N ILE A 62 4.87 -5.05 -5.90
CA ILE A 62 4.99 -3.81 -6.67
C ILE A 62 6.23 -3.04 -6.20
N GLY A 63 7.06 -2.60 -7.16
CA GLY A 63 8.25 -1.80 -6.86
C GLY A 63 9.46 -2.60 -6.37
N GLU A 64 9.46 -3.93 -6.54
CA GLU A 64 10.64 -4.75 -6.27
C GLU A 64 11.76 -4.55 -7.30
N VAL A 65 12.97 -4.92 -6.89
CA VAL A 65 14.14 -4.92 -7.78
C VAL A 65 14.03 -6.08 -8.79
N PRO A 66 14.45 -5.89 -10.06
CA PRO A 66 14.48 -6.96 -11.07
C PRO A 66 15.43 -8.11 -10.75
#